data_AF-A0A2M8NY36-F1
#
_entry.id   AF-A0A2M8NY36-F1
#
_cell.length_a   1.000
_cell.length_b   1.000
_cell.length_c   1.000
_cell.angle_alpha   90.00
_cell.angle_beta   90.00
_cell.angle_gamma   90.00
#
_symmetry.space_group_name_H-M   'P 1'
#
loop_
_entity.id
_entity.type
_entity.pdbx_description
1 polymer ?
#
loop_
_entity_poly.entity_id
_entity_poly.type
_entity_poly.pdbx_seq_one_letter_code
_entity_poly.pdbx_strand_id
1 'polypeptide(L)'
;MTQQNTRPLPYIWFMFILLALIVYTLPWVIGSGASLSFGAFDLAEWASLHPSAREMSPMLLTSFLLRLPLVCITWIMALNAPPHPFKSALWWVYSLICLVLVALSAPPLEFLTIFRDDVNYIQQAFLTLIALVGALFGLSGIFKPYRLYIAISVCMIGGIASFWGGISGYNLLIGFGLGVAIGIGMIASVGIFAFIAIYIVIESKRRS
;
A
#
# COMPACT_ATOMS: atom_id res chain seq x y z
N MET A 1 -38.79 -8.22 -10.49
CA MET A 1 -38.09 -6.93 -10.66
C MET A 1 -36.67 -7.08 -10.12
N THR A 2 -35.75 -7.54 -10.98
CA THR A 2 -34.32 -7.66 -10.68
C THR A 2 -33.70 -6.26 -10.72
N GLN A 3 -33.46 -5.65 -9.55
CA GLN A 3 -32.64 -4.45 -9.48
C GLN A 3 -31.27 -4.79 -10.08
N GLN A 4 -31.01 -4.25 -11.28
CA GLN A 4 -29.68 -4.21 -11.85
C GLN A 4 -28.81 -3.38 -10.91
N ASN A 5 -28.13 -4.09 -10.03
CA ASN A 5 -27.15 -3.55 -9.11
C ASN A 5 -25.93 -3.16 -9.94
N THR A 6 -26.00 -2.01 -10.61
CA THR A 6 -24.92 -1.46 -11.44
C THR A 6 -23.81 -1.00 -10.52
N ARG A 7 -22.97 -1.96 -10.11
CA ARG A 7 -21.64 -1.66 -9.59
C ARG A 7 -20.94 -0.75 -10.61
N PRO A 8 -20.09 0.20 -10.15
CA PRO A 8 -19.25 0.96 -11.05
C PRO A 8 -18.52 -0.02 -11.95
N LEU A 9 -18.28 0.43 -13.18
CA LEU A 9 -17.52 -0.32 -14.15
C LEU A 9 -16.24 -0.84 -13.48
N PRO A 10 -15.98 -2.16 -13.47
CA PRO A 10 -14.86 -2.76 -12.75
C PRO A 10 -13.51 -2.15 -13.16
N TYR A 11 -13.46 -1.53 -14.35
CA TYR A 11 -12.36 -0.76 -14.93
C TYR A 11 -11.90 0.44 -14.08
N ILE A 12 -12.80 1.14 -13.38
CA ILE A 12 -12.41 2.32 -12.59
C ILE A 12 -11.48 1.95 -11.42
N TRP A 13 -11.77 0.83 -10.76
CA TRP A 13 -10.93 0.32 -9.68
C TRP A 13 -9.55 -0.09 -10.16
N PHE A 14 -9.45 -0.72 -11.34
CA PHE A 14 -8.16 -1.01 -11.96
C PHE A 14 -7.37 0.26 -12.26
N MET A 15 -8.02 1.33 -12.74
CA MET A 15 -7.35 2.61 -12.96
C MET A 15 -6.82 3.21 -11.66
N PHE A 16 -7.58 3.16 -10.57
CA PHE A 16 -7.10 3.67 -9.27
C PHE A 16 -5.92 2.88 -8.72
N ILE A 17 -5.95 1.56 -8.83
CA ILE A 17 -4.83 0.72 -8.39
C ILE A 17 -3.60 0.95 -9.25
N LEU A 18 -3.76 1.00 -10.59
CA LEU A 18 -2.66 1.29 -11.50
C LEU A 18 -2.03 2.65 -11.16
N LEU A 19 -2.85 3.68 -10.98
CA LEU A 19 -2.37 5.01 -10.62
C LEU A 19 -1.68 5.02 -9.24
N ALA A 20 -2.24 4.32 -8.25
CA ALA A 20 -1.64 4.20 -6.92
C ALA A 20 -0.28 3.49 -6.97
N LEU A 21 -0.15 2.44 -7.79
CA LEU A 21 1.12 1.73 -7.99
C LEU A 21 2.16 2.60 -8.70
N ILE A 22 1.77 3.30 -9.77
CA ILE A 22 2.67 4.25 -10.47
C ILE A 22 3.20 5.27 -9.47
N VAL A 23 2.30 5.89 -8.72
CA VAL A 23 2.64 6.92 -7.73
C VAL A 23 3.51 6.36 -6.59
N TYR A 24 3.28 5.11 -6.18
CA TYR A 24 4.11 4.43 -5.19
C TYR A 24 5.54 4.18 -5.71
N THR A 25 5.70 3.94 -7.01
CA THR A 25 7.01 3.73 -7.67
C THR A 25 7.73 5.02 -8.08
N LEU A 26 7.01 6.14 -8.21
CA LEU A 26 7.63 7.44 -8.52
C LEU A 26 8.61 7.84 -7.41
N PRO A 27 9.56 8.76 -7.68
CA PRO A 27 10.46 9.26 -6.65
C PRO A 27 9.70 9.94 -5.51
N TRP A 28 9.87 9.43 -4.28
CA TRP A 28 9.36 10.04 -3.06
C TRP A 28 10.36 11.03 -2.49
N VAL A 29 11.65 10.75 -2.69
CA VAL A 29 12.75 11.67 -2.39
C VAL A 29 13.66 11.72 -3.61
N ILE A 30 14.06 12.93 -4.00
CA ILE A 30 14.90 13.20 -5.16
C ILE A 30 16.24 13.74 -4.65
N GLY A 31 17.34 13.03 -4.91
CA GLY A 31 18.70 13.51 -4.66
C GLY A 31 19.28 14.28 -5.84
N SER A 32 20.40 14.97 -5.61
CA SER A 32 21.16 15.70 -6.64
C SER A 32 21.79 14.82 -7.73
N GLY A 33 21.87 13.50 -7.51
CA GLY A 33 22.24 12.50 -8.52
C GLY A 33 21.06 11.61 -8.91
N ALA A 34 20.97 11.24 -10.19
CA ALA A 34 19.91 10.37 -10.70
C ALA A 34 19.86 8.98 -10.01
N SER A 35 20.98 8.52 -9.44
CA SER A 35 21.08 7.29 -8.65
C SER A 35 20.60 7.42 -7.20
N LEU A 36 20.20 8.62 -6.75
CA LEU A 36 19.75 8.93 -5.38
C LEU A 36 18.26 9.31 -5.33
N SER A 37 17.49 8.96 -6.36
CA SER A 37 16.04 9.13 -6.37
C SER A 37 15.38 7.83 -5.95
N PHE A 38 14.77 7.82 -4.77
CA PHE A 38 14.19 6.62 -4.17
C PHE A 38 12.67 6.60 -4.32
N GLY A 39 12.13 5.50 -4.85
CA GLY A 39 10.71 5.17 -4.69
C GLY A 39 10.40 4.77 -3.25
N ALA A 40 9.13 4.59 -2.90
CA ALA A 40 8.74 4.25 -1.52
C ALA A 40 9.40 2.96 -1.01
N PHE A 41 9.38 1.90 -1.84
CA PHE A 41 9.93 0.59 -1.48
C PHE A 41 11.46 0.62 -1.34
N ASP A 42 12.13 1.24 -2.30
CA ASP A 42 13.59 1.39 -2.31
C ASP A 42 14.06 2.23 -1.11
N LEU A 43 13.36 3.33 -0.81
CA LEU A 43 13.61 4.14 0.38
C LEU A 43 13.39 3.33 1.67
N ALA A 44 12.42 2.41 1.69
CA ALA A 44 12.17 1.57 2.85
C ALA A 44 13.29 0.54 3.08
N GLU A 45 13.80 -0.05 2.00
CA GLU A 45 14.95 -0.96 2.04
C GLU A 45 16.21 -0.23 2.50
N TRP A 46 16.51 0.91 1.90
CA TRP A 46 17.65 1.73 2.27
C TRP A 46 17.57 2.18 3.74
N ALA A 47 16.39 2.64 4.18
CA ALA A 47 16.16 3.00 5.58
C ALA A 47 16.34 1.81 6.54
N SER A 48 16.18 0.57 6.10
CA SER A 48 16.33 -0.61 6.97
C SER A 48 17.77 -1.10 7.15
N LEU A 49 18.65 -0.71 6.23
CA LEU A 49 20.07 -1.04 6.27
C LEU A 49 20.87 -0.12 7.20
N HIS A 50 20.41 1.11 7.39
CA HIS A 50 21.19 2.11 8.11
C HIS A 50 21.12 1.92 9.64
N PRO A 51 22.27 1.95 10.37
CA PRO A 51 22.31 1.76 11.84
C PRO A 51 21.40 2.72 12.61
N SER A 52 21.36 4.00 12.22
CA SER A 52 20.50 5.00 12.88
C SER A 52 19.01 4.65 12.85
N ALA A 53 18.55 3.90 11.85
CA ALA A 53 17.16 3.46 11.77
C ALA A 53 16.88 2.19 12.58
N ARG A 54 17.92 1.42 12.90
CA ARG A 54 17.89 0.30 13.84
C ARG A 54 17.98 0.77 15.30
N GLU A 55 18.50 1.97 15.54
CA GLU A 55 18.57 2.60 16.86
C GLU A 55 17.33 3.47 17.19
N MET A 56 16.47 3.78 16.20
CA MET A 56 15.22 4.49 16.42
C MET A 56 14.26 3.70 17.32
N SER A 57 13.51 4.41 18.17
CA SER A 57 12.40 3.85 18.96
C SER A 57 11.07 4.44 18.46
N PRO A 58 10.19 3.68 17.79
CA PRO A 58 10.25 2.24 17.51
C PRO A 58 11.17 1.87 16.34
N MET A 59 11.80 0.69 16.46
CA MET A 59 12.81 0.22 15.50
C MET A 59 12.20 0.01 14.11
N LEU A 60 12.90 0.49 13.07
CA LEU A 60 12.48 0.38 11.66
C LEU A 60 11.10 1.00 11.35
N LEU A 61 10.66 2.00 12.13
CA LEU A 61 9.37 2.67 11.89
C LEU A 61 9.27 3.28 10.49
N THR A 62 10.34 3.93 10.01
CA THR A 62 10.36 4.53 8.67
C THR A 62 10.10 3.50 7.58
N SER A 63 10.80 2.36 7.64
CA SER A 63 10.64 1.26 6.67
C SER A 63 9.24 0.64 6.74
N PHE A 64 8.65 0.54 7.94
CA PHE A 64 7.26 0.11 8.10
C PHE A 64 6.28 1.05 7.40
N LEU A 65 6.37 2.35 7.71
CA LEU A 65 5.46 3.38 7.18
C LEU A 65 5.55 3.50 5.66
N LEU A 66 6.73 3.31 5.08
CA LEU A 66 6.93 3.34 3.64
C LEU A 66 6.36 2.12 2.90
N ARG A 67 6.28 0.96 3.56
CA ARG A 67 5.73 -0.28 2.97
C ARG A 67 4.22 -0.45 3.20
N LEU A 68 3.69 0.15 4.27
CA LEU A 68 2.28 0.06 4.62
C LEU A 68 1.30 0.53 3.50
N PRO A 69 1.60 1.58 2.70
CA PRO A 69 0.77 1.98 1.57
C PRO A 69 0.48 0.83 0.58
N LEU A 70 1.44 -0.06 0.32
CA LEU A 70 1.23 -1.21 -0.58
C LEU A 70 0.22 -2.21 0.00
N VAL A 71 0.24 -2.41 1.32
CA VAL A 71 -0.76 -3.21 2.03
C VAL A 71 -2.14 -2.58 1.93
N CYS A 72 -2.24 -1.26 2.12
CA CYS A 72 -3.48 -0.51 1.98
C CYS A 72 -4.06 -0.60 0.56
N ILE A 73 -3.22 -0.48 -0.48
CA ILE A 73 -3.62 -0.65 -1.89
C ILE A 73 -4.20 -2.06 -2.10
N THR A 74 -3.55 -3.09 -1.56
CA THR A 74 -4.01 -4.48 -1.63
C THR A 74 -5.39 -4.64 -1.01
N TRP A 75 -5.62 -4.06 0.17
CA TRP A 75 -6.89 -4.14 0.88
C TRP A 75 -8.01 -3.39 0.15
N ILE A 76 -7.73 -2.19 -0.38
CA ILE A 76 -8.69 -1.43 -1.19
C ILE A 76 -9.12 -2.26 -2.40
N MET A 77 -8.19 -2.91 -3.08
CA MET A 77 -8.50 -3.77 -4.22
C MET A 77 -9.39 -4.95 -3.81
N ALA A 78 -9.00 -5.66 -2.75
CA ALA A 78 -9.73 -6.83 -2.25
C ALA A 78 -11.16 -6.49 -1.80
N LEU A 79 -11.33 -5.41 -1.02
CA LEU A 79 -12.64 -4.95 -0.54
C LEU A 79 -13.56 -4.56 -1.70
N ASN A 80 -12.99 -4.08 -2.80
CA ASN A 80 -13.75 -3.62 -3.95
C ASN A 80 -14.09 -4.70 -5.00
N ALA A 81 -13.69 -5.95 -4.74
CA ALA A 81 -13.91 -7.07 -5.64
C ALA A 81 -15.39 -7.40 -5.94
N PRO A 82 -15.68 -8.09 -7.07
CA PRO A 82 -17.02 -8.55 -7.46
C PRO A 82 -17.75 -9.37 -6.37
N PRO A 83 -19.10 -9.35 -6.33
CA PRO A 83 -19.88 -9.94 -5.23
C PRO A 83 -19.91 -11.46 -5.21
N HIS A 84 -19.55 -12.09 -6.34
CA HIS A 84 -19.71 -13.51 -6.60
C HIS A 84 -18.35 -14.19 -6.55
N PRO A 85 -17.88 -14.59 -5.35
CA PRO A 85 -16.61 -15.29 -5.21
C PRO A 85 -16.64 -16.58 -6.03
N PHE A 86 -15.50 -16.91 -6.65
CA PHE A 86 -15.26 -18.11 -7.46
C PHE A 86 -16.10 -18.28 -8.73
N LYS A 87 -17.12 -17.44 -8.98
CA LYS A 87 -18.03 -17.58 -10.14
C LYS A 87 -17.78 -16.59 -11.28
N SER A 88 -17.02 -15.53 -11.03
CA SER A 88 -16.75 -14.47 -12.01
C SER A 88 -15.29 -14.50 -12.45
N ALA A 89 -15.03 -14.44 -13.76
CA ALA A 89 -13.67 -14.26 -14.29
C ALA A 89 -13.01 -13.00 -13.71
N LEU A 90 -13.78 -11.93 -13.49
CA LEU A 90 -13.27 -10.71 -12.86
C LEU A 90 -12.84 -10.94 -11.41
N TRP A 91 -13.51 -11.82 -10.66
CA TRP A 91 -13.08 -12.15 -9.29
C TRP A 91 -11.70 -12.81 -9.31
N TRP A 92 -11.44 -13.71 -10.26
CA TRP A 92 -10.12 -14.32 -10.44
C TRP A 92 -9.04 -13.30 -10.82
N VAL A 93 -9.35 -12.33 -11.68
CA VAL A 93 -8.43 -11.23 -12.00
C VAL A 93 -8.09 -10.41 -10.76
N TYR A 94 -9.09 -10.06 -9.94
CA TYR A 94 -8.86 -9.34 -8.67
C TYR A 94 -8.02 -10.18 -7.71
N SER A 95 -8.32 -11.48 -7.60
CA SER A 95 -7.56 -12.40 -6.76
C SER A 95 -6.10 -12.51 -7.21
N LEU A 96 -5.84 -12.59 -8.50
CA LEU A 96 -4.49 -12.65 -9.06
C LEU A 96 -3.72 -11.36 -8.76
N ILE A 97 -4.33 -10.20 -8.93
CA ILE A 97 -3.69 -8.91 -8.60
C ILE A 97 -3.39 -8.82 -7.11
N CYS A 98 -4.34 -9.16 -6.24
CA CYS A 98 -4.09 -9.19 -4.80
C CYS A 98 -2.94 -10.15 -4.46
N LEU A 99 -2.88 -11.33 -5.09
CA LEU A 99 -1.79 -12.28 -4.88
C LEU A 99 -0.43 -11.68 -5.30
N VAL A 100 -0.38 -10.99 -6.45
CA VAL A 100 0.84 -10.30 -6.91
C VAL A 100 1.24 -9.21 -5.92
N LEU A 101 0.30 -8.38 -5.43
CA LEU A 101 0.61 -7.32 -4.46
C LEU A 101 1.09 -7.87 -3.10
N VAL A 102 0.50 -8.98 -2.65
CA VAL A 102 0.97 -9.70 -1.46
C VAL A 102 2.38 -10.25 -1.69
N ALA A 103 2.64 -10.86 -2.85
CA ALA A 103 3.96 -11.38 -3.19
C ALA A 103 5.02 -10.27 -3.27
N LEU A 104 4.67 -9.09 -3.78
CA LEU A 104 5.54 -7.91 -3.78
C LEU A 104 5.87 -7.38 -2.38
N SER A 105 5.03 -7.71 -1.38
CA SER A 105 5.29 -7.35 0.02
C SER A 105 6.14 -8.39 0.76
N ALA A 106 6.34 -9.57 0.15
CA ALA A 106 6.99 -10.73 0.78
C ALA A 106 8.48 -10.45 1.09
N PRO A 107 8.98 -10.98 2.22
CA PRO A 107 10.40 -10.95 2.50
C PRO A 107 11.18 -11.77 1.46
N PRO A 108 12.48 -11.48 1.27
CA PRO A 108 13.31 -12.23 0.35
C PRO A 108 13.47 -13.69 0.83
N LEU A 109 13.69 -14.63 -0.09
CA LEU A 109 13.65 -16.08 0.22
C LEU A 109 14.70 -16.51 1.24
N GLU A 110 15.78 -15.74 1.35
CA GLU A 110 16.86 -15.86 2.32
C GLU A 110 16.36 -15.76 3.77
N PHE A 111 15.21 -15.12 3.99
CA PHE A 111 14.52 -15.14 5.28
C PHE A 111 14.18 -16.57 5.73
N LEU A 112 13.84 -17.48 4.81
CA LEU A 112 13.49 -18.85 5.17
C LEU A 112 14.71 -19.72 5.50
N THR A 113 15.91 -19.28 5.13
CA THR A 113 17.14 -20.08 5.22
C THR A 113 18.13 -19.51 6.23
N ILE A 114 18.64 -18.29 6.00
CA ILE A 114 19.85 -17.76 6.64
C ILE A 114 19.54 -16.60 7.59
N PHE A 115 18.65 -15.68 7.22
CA PHE A 115 18.42 -14.43 7.94
C PHE A 115 17.09 -14.40 8.69
N ARG A 116 16.72 -15.48 9.39
CA ARG A 116 15.43 -15.58 10.11
C ARG A 116 15.27 -14.54 11.22
N ASP A 117 16.37 -14.15 11.85
CA ASP A 117 16.36 -13.27 13.01
C ASP A 117 16.52 -11.78 12.65
N ASP A 118 16.61 -11.43 11.34
CA ASP A 118 16.65 -10.02 10.94
C ASP A 118 15.27 -9.37 11.13
N VAL A 119 15.23 -8.33 11.95
CA VAL A 119 13.99 -7.64 12.32
C VAL A 119 13.31 -6.96 11.12
N ASN A 120 14.06 -6.55 10.10
CA ASN A 120 13.48 -6.01 8.87
C ASN A 120 12.69 -7.09 8.12
N TYR A 121 13.20 -8.33 8.05
CA TYR A 121 12.49 -9.42 7.39
C TYR A 121 11.30 -9.91 8.20
N ILE A 122 11.38 -9.92 9.54
CA ILE A 122 10.23 -10.19 10.40
C ILE A 122 9.13 -9.14 10.17
N GLN A 123 9.51 -7.86 10.07
CA GLN A 123 8.58 -6.76 9.79
C GLN A 123 7.92 -6.92 8.39
N GLN A 124 8.68 -7.27 7.36
CA GLN A 124 8.14 -7.55 6.02
C GLN A 124 7.22 -8.77 6.01
N ALA A 125 7.60 -9.86 6.70
CA ALA A 125 6.76 -11.04 6.85
C ALA A 125 5.42 -10.71 7.53
N PHE A 126 5.45 -9.87 8.56
CA PHE A 126 4.24 -9.42 9.26
C PHE A 126 3.34 -8.56 8.35
N LEU A 127 3.92 -7.61 7.61
CA LEU A 127 3.17 -6.81 6.62
C LEU A 127 2.55 -7.67 5.51
N THR A 128 3.28 -8.69 5.05
CA THR A 128 2.80 -9.67 4.06
C THR A 128 1.62 -10.46 4.59
N LEU A 129 1.71 -10.91 5.85
CA LEU A 129 0.63 -11.63 6.51
C LEU A 129 -0.62 -10.74 6.64
N ILE A 130 -0.45 -9.48 7.05
CA ILE A 130 -1.55 -8.50 7.11
C ILE A 130 -2.16 -8.30 5.71
N ALA A 131 -1.34 -8.13 4.67
CA ALA A 131 -1.80 -7.99 3.30
C ALA A 131 -2.61 -9.21 2.84
N LEU A 132 -2.11 -10.42 3.10
CA LEU A 132 -2.78 -11.66 2.76
C LEU A 132 -4.12 -11.82 3.49
N VAL A 133 -4.12 -11.61 4.81
CA VAL A 133 -5.32 -11.74 5.64
C VAL A 133 -6.40 -10.75 5.18
N GLY A 134 -6.06 -9.49 4.98
CA GLY A 134 -7.03 -8.51 4.47
C GLY A 134 -7.45 -8.78 3.03
N ALA A 135 -6.58 -9.34 2.18
CA ALA A 135 -6.96 -9.77 0.84
C ALA A 135 -7.99 -10.91 0.89
N LEU A 136 -7.75 -11.95 1.70
CA LEU A 136 -8.67 -13.08 1.86
C LEU A 136 -10.03 -12.62 2.39
N PHE A 137 -10.04 -11.83 3.46
CA PHE A 137 -11.29 -11.32 4.02
C PHE A 137 -12.00 -10.33 3.07
N GLY A 138 -11.25 -9.46 2.37
CA GLY A 138 -11.80 -8.55 1.38
C GLY A 138 -12.45 -9.29 0.21
N LEU A 139 -11.75 -10.27 -0.37
CA LEU A 139 -12.22 -11.08 -1.51
C LEU A 139 -13.38 -12.00 -1.15
N SER A 140 -13.45 -12.48 0.10
CA SER A 140 -14.55 -13.32 0.59
C SER A 140 -15.89 -12.57 0.65
N GLY A 141 -15.85 -11.25 0.81
CA GLY A 141 -17.03 -10.42 0.99
C GLY A 141 -17.69 -10.53 2.37
N ILE A 142 -17.00 -11.08 3.38
CA ILE A 142 -17.48 -11.14 4.77
C ILE A 142 -17.79 -9.73 5.30
N PHE A 143 -16.99 -8.73 4.92
CA PHE A 143 -17.13 -7.35 5.38
C PHE A 143 -18.11 -6.48 4.59
N LYS A 144 -19.04 -7.07 3.82
CA LYS A 144 -20.04 -6.31 3.04
C LYS A 144 -20.75 -5.18 3.81
N PRO A 145 -21.29 -5.38 5.04
CA PRO A 145 -22.00 -4.31 5.73
C PRO A 145 -21.08 -3.18 6.21
N TYR A 146 -19.81 -3.47 6.53
CA TYR A 146 -18.85 -2.50 7.06
C TYR A 146 -17.85 -2.01 6.02
N ARG A 147 -18.01 -2.41 4.75
CA ARG A 147 -17.05 -2.15 3.66
C ARG A 147 -16.72 -0.67 3.52
N LEU A 148 -17.71 0.21 3.61
CA LEU A 148 -17.52 1.65 3.51
C LEU A 148 -16.54 2.15 4.58
N TYR A 149 -16.82 1.85 5.85
CA TYR A 149 -16.03 2.29 6.98
C TYR A 149 -14.61 1.72 6.91
N ILE A 150 -14.48 0.42 6.65
CA ILE A 150 -13.16 -0.24 6.54
C ILE A 150 -12.35 0.37 5.40
N ALA A 151 -12.94 0.57 4.22
CA ALA A 151 -12.21 1.11 3.07
C ALA A 151 -11.76 2.56 3.32
N ILE A 152 -12.59 3.40 3.95
CA ILE A 152 -12.19 4.76 4.35
C ILE A 152 -11.05 4.70 5.37
N SER A 153 -11.16 3.85 6.39
CA SER A 153 -10.09 3.68 7.38
C SER A 153 -8.77 3.24 6.73
N VAL A 154 -8.82 2.32 5.78
CA VAL A 154 -7.64 1.86 5.02
C VAL A 154 -7.04 3.01 4.19
N CYS A 155 -7.86 3.82 3.53
CA CYS A 155 -7.36 5.01 2.81
C CYS A 155 -6.72 6.02 3.76
N MET A 156 -7.31 6.27 4.92
CA MET A 156 -6.73 7.18 5.92
C MET A 156 -5.38 6.65 6.43
N ILE A 157 -5.30 5.37 6.79
CA ILE A 157 -4.06 4.73 7.23
C ILE A 157 -3.00 4.81 6.12
N GLY A 158 -3.36 4.49 4.88
CA GLY A 158 -2.46 4.59 3.73
C GLY A 158 -1.95 6.01 3.49
N GLY A 159 -2.83 7.01 3.55
CA GLY A 159 -2.46 8.42 3.40
C GLY A 159 -1.56 8.93 4.53
N ILE A 160 -1.86 8.59 5.79
CA ILE A 160 -1.02 8.93 6.94
C ILE A 160 0.34 8.26 6.84
N ALA A 161 0.37 6.96 6.49
CA ALA A 161 1.61 6.21 6.33
C ALA A 161 2.48 6.76 5.21
N SER A 162 1.87 7.12 4.07
CA SER A 162 2.53 7.81 2.97
C SER A 162 3.16 9.14 3.40
N PHE A 163 2.39 9.98 4.08
CA PHE A 163 2.86 11.30 4.51
C PHE A 163 3.98 11.17 5.54
N TRP A 164 3.75 10.39 6.60
CA TRP A 164 4.70 10.26 7.71
C TRP A 164 5.93 9.45 7.31
N GLY A 165 5.77 8.36 6.56
CA GLY A 165 6.87 7.57 6.02
C GLY A 165 7.75 8.40 5.09
N GLY A 166 7.15 9.19 4.19
CA GLY A 166 7.87 10.09 3.30
C GLY A 166 8.67 11.16 4.03
N ILE A 167 8.06 11.87 5.00
CA ILE A 167 8.76 12.87 5.82
C ILE A 167 9.89 12.22 6.63
N SER A 168 9.66 11.03 7.19
CA SER A 168 10.66 10.34 8.01
C SER A 168 11.85 9.88 7.15
N GLY A 169 11.60 9.37 5.94
CA GLY A 169 12.64 9.03 4.98
C GLY A 169 13.43 10.25 4.48
N TYR A 170 12.74 11.37 4.24
CA TYR A 170 13.37 12.64 3.91
C TYR A 170 14.28 13.16 5.04
N ASN A 171 13.79 13.18 6.28
CA ASN A 171 14.57 13.60 7.44
C ASN A 171 15.78 12.70 7.68
N LEU A 172 15.65 11.39 7.43
CA LEU A 172 16.75 10.44 7.52
C LEU A 172 17.87 10.81 6.53
N LEU A 173 17.52 11.09 5.26
CA LEU A 173 18.48 11.46 4.22
C LEU A 173 19.16 12.81 4.48
N ILE A 174 18.40 13.80 4.95
CA ILE A 174 18.98 15.09 5.39
C ILE A 174 19.90 14.92 6.59
N GLY A 175 19.56 14.03 7.52
CA GLY A 175 20.41 13.70 8.67
C GLY A 175 21.81 13.22 8.26
N PHE A 176 21.97 12.69 7.04
CA PHE A 176 23.26 12.29 6.48
C PHE A 176 23.95 13.38 5.65
N GLY A 177 23.41 14.59 5.63
CA GLY A 177 23.94 15.71 4.84
C GLY A 177 23.71 15.56 3.33
N LEU A 178 22.80 14.69 2.91
CA LEU A 178 22.45 14.54 1.50
C LEU A 178 21.53 15.69 1.06
N GLY A 179 21.88 16.35 -0.05
CA GLY A 179 21.03 17.35 -0.69
C GLY A 179 19.85 16.67 -1.38
N VAL A 180 18.74 16.53 -0.65
CA VAL A 180 17.53 15.87 -1.13
C VAL A 180 16.32 16.81 -1.10
N ALA A 181 15.37 16.56 -2.00
CA ALA A 181 14.09 17.25 -2.07
C ALA A 181 12.94 16.24 -2.03
N ILE A 182 11.77 16.68 -1.56
CA ILE A 182 10.55 15.87 -1.59
C ILE A 182 10.13 15.66 -3.05
N GLY A 183 9.98 14.40 -3.44
CA GLY A 183 9.55 14.00 -4.77
C GLY A 183 8.03 13.96 -4.92
N ILE A 184 7.59 13.95 -6.18
CA ILE A 184 6.15 13.97 -6.51
C ILE A 184 5.42 12.69 -6.05
N GLY A 185 6.12 11.56 -5.92
CA GLY A 185 5.52 10.29 -5.50
C GLY A 185 4.88 10.37 -4.11
N MET A 186 5.53 11.04 -3.16
CA MET A 186 4.98 11.23 -1.81
C MET A 186 3.67 12.00 -1.86
N ILE A 187 3.68 13.19 -2.48
CA ILE A 187 2.53 14.11 -2.56
C ILE A 187 1.37 13.44 -3.30
N ALA A 188 1.66 12.84 -4.46
CA ALA A 188 0.66 12.16 -5.26
C ALA A 188 0.08 10.95 -4.51
N SER A 189 0.85 10.26 -3.66
CA SER A 189 0.35 9.07 -2.94
C SER A 189 -0.69 9.45 -1.88
N VAL A 190 -0.48 10.56 -1.17
CA VAL A 190 -1.47 11.11 -0.25
C VAL A 190 -2.71 11.54 -1.02
N GLY A 191 -2.52 12.22 -2.16
CA GLY A 191 -3.60 12.65 -3.04
C GLY A 191 -4.46 11.50 -3.56
N ILE A 192 -3.86 10.39 -4.00
CA ILE A 192 -4.62 9.24 -4.53
C ILE A 192 -5.43 8.53 -3.43
N PHE A 193 -4.89 8.37 -2.22
CA PHE A 193 -5.67 7.81 -1.11
C PHE A 193 -6.85 8.69 -0.72
N ALA A 194 -6.66 10.02 -0.67
CA ALA A 194 -7.74 10.97 -0.42
C ALA A 194 -8.80 10.90 -1.52
N PHE A 195 -8.38 10.86 -2.79
CA PHE A 195 -9.28 10.77 -3.93
C PHE A 195 -10.10 9.47 -3.92
N ILE A 196 -9.46 8.33 -3.66
CA ILE A 196 -10.14 7.03 -3.54
C ILE A 196 -11.16 7.07 -2.39
N ALA A 197 -10.81 7.64 -1.23
CA ALA A 197 -11.73 7.75 -0.10
C ALA A 197 -12.98 8.58 -0.47
N ILE A 198 -12.80 9.73 -1.11
CA ILE A 198 -13.90 10.58 -1.58
C ILE A 198 -14.77 9.83 -2.59
N TYR A 199 -14.14 9.14 -3.55
CA TYR A 199 -14.85 8.35 -4.54
C TYR A 199 -15.73 7.27 -3.90
N ILE A 200 -15.20 6.52 -2.91
CA ILE A 200 -15.95 5.50 -2.16
C ILE A 200 -17.19 6.12 -1.48
N VAL A 201 -17.05 7.29 -0.86
CA VAL A 201 -18.15 7.98 -0.18
C VAL A 201 -19.24 8.39 -1.17
N ILE A 202 -18.85 8.98 -2.31
CA ILE A 202 -19.78 9.39 -3.37
C ILE A 202 -20.52 8.16 -3.92
N GLU A 203 -19.80 7.07 -4.18
CA GLU A 203 -20.38 5.85 -4.70
C GLU A 203 -21.37 5.21 -3.71
N SER A 204 -21.05 5.22 -2.41
CA SER A 204 -21.97 4.69 -1.40
C SER A 204 -23.27 5.48 -1.34
N LYS A 205 -23.21 6.82 -1.48
CA LYS A 205 -24.41 7.66 -1.50
C LYS A 205 -25.27 7.43 -2.74
N ARG A 206 -24.67 7.08 -3.89
CA ARG A 206 -25.43 6.77 -5.12
C ARG A 206 -26.20 5.45 -5.04
N ARG A 207 -25.87 4.57 -4.09
CA ARG A 207 -26.48 3.24 -3.93
C ARG A 207 -27.53 3.18 -2.83
N SER A 208 -27.64 4.22 -1.99
CA SER A 208 -28.64 4.35 -0.93
C SER A 208 -29.86 5.08 -1.47
#